data_AF-A0A4R3TGD2-F1
#
_entry.id   AF-A0A4R3TGD2-F1
#
_cell.length_a   1.000
_cell.length_b   1.000
_cell.length_c   1.000
_cell.angle_alpha   90.00
_cell.angle_beta   90.00
_cell.angle_gamma   90.00
#
_symmetry.space_group_name_H-M   'P 1'
#
loop_
_entity.id
_entity.type
_entity.pdbx_description
1 polymer ?
#
loop_
_entity_poly.entity_id
_entity_poly.type
_entity_poly.pdbx_seq_one_letter_code
_entity_poly.pdbx_strand_id
1 'polypeptide(L)'
;MQLQILSGLDGVDRKLDPGPSADTPYETKASPLPKSLRDAVAALKDDPFFRDKLGAEFVDYYTHIKNAEIDRCLSEVTDWEHREYFEMF
;
A
#
# COMPACT_ATOMS: atom_id res chain seq x y z
N MET A 1 2.79 -14.02 0.91
CA MET A 1 2.78 -15.23 0.05
C MET A 1 1.46 -15.41 -0.71
N GLN A 2 0.29 -15.43 -0.06
CA GLN A 2 -1.00 -15.61 -0.79
C GLN A 2 -1.30 -14.49 -1.82
N LEU A 3 -1.09 -13.21 -1.48
CA LEU A 3 -1.37 -12.09 -2.38
C LEU A 3 -0.53 -12.14 -3.67
N GLN A 4 0.76 -12.46 -3.56
CA GLN A 4 1.67 -12.58 -4.71
C GLN A 4 1.25 -13.73 -5.65
N ILE A 5 0.78 -14.85 -5.09
CA ILE A 5 0.30 -15.98 -5.88
C ILE A 5 -0.99 -15.60 -6.61
N LEU A 6 -1.94 -14.96 -5.92
CA LEU A 6 -3.20 -14.51 -6.53
C LEU A 6 -2.94 -13.54 -7.69
N SER A 7 -2.12 -12.50 -7.47
CA SER A 7 -1.79 -11.53 -8.52
C SER A 7 -1.01 -12.16 -9.68
N GLY A 8 -0.11 -13.11 -9.39
CA GLY A 8 0.63 -13.84 -10.42
C GLY A 8 -0.28 -14.72 -11.29
N LEU A 9 -1.22 -15.43 -10.66
CA LEU A 9 -2.21 -16.24 -11.37
C LEU A 9 -3.13 -15.38 -12.23
N ASP A 10 -3.61 -14.24 -11.73
CA ASP A 10 -4.45 -13.30 -12.51
C ASP A 10 -3.72 -12.80 -13.77
N GLY A 11 -2.43 -12.46 -13.63
CA GLY A 11 -1.60 -12.06 -14.76
C GLY A 11 -1.46 -13.14 -15.83
N VAL A 12 -1.32 -14.41 -15.41
CA VAL A 12 -1.25 -15.57 -16.32
C VAL A 12 -2.61 -15.81 -17.00
N ASP A 13 -3.70 -15.84 -16.23
CA ASP A 13 -5.06 -16.13 -16.72
C ASP A 13 -5.51 -15.08 -17.74
N ARG A 14 -5.22 -13.81 -17.47
CA ARG A 14 -5.60 -12.67 -18.32
C ARG A 14 -4.54 -12.33 -19.38
N LYS A 15 -3.39 -13.02 -19.37
CA LYS A 15 -2.24 -12.77 -20.25
C LYS A 15 -1.82 -11.29 -20.26
N LEU A 16 -1.73 -10.70 -19.07
CA LEU A 16 -1.38 -9.29 -18.92
C LEU A 16 0.07 -9.06 -19.36
N ASP A 17 0.29 -7.97 -20.09
CA ASP A 17 1.64 -7.50 -20.43
C ASP A 17 2.26 -6.82 -19.19
N PRO A 18 3.38 -7.33 -18.65
CA PRO A 18 4.07 -6.69 -17.53
C PRO A 18 4.75 -5.37 -17.93
N GLY A 19 4.83 -5.06 -19.23
CA GLY A 19 5.53 -3.92 -19.77
C GLY A 19 7.03 -4.18 -19.94
N PRO A 20 7.80 -3.15 -20.38
CA PRO A 20 9.23 -3.28 -20.59
C PRO A 20 9.98 -3.52 -19.27
N SER A 21 11.06 -4.28 -19.32
CA SER A 21 11.94 -4.49 -18.16
C SER A 21 12.51 -3.15 -17.68
N ALA A 22 12.39 -2.88 -16.39
CA ALA A 22 12.99 -1.73 -15.75
C ALA A 22 14.44 -2.06 -15.36
N ASP A 23 15.33 -2.15 -16.35
CA ASP A 23 16.73 -2.54 -16.14
C ASP A 23 17.53 -1.46 -15.38
N THR A 24 17.03 -0.22 -15.36
CA THR A 24 17.53 0.90 -14.54
C THR A 24 16.41 1.43 -13.62
N PRO A 25 16.33 0.96 -12.35
CA PRO A 25 15.18 1.18 -11.46
C PRO A 25 14.84 2.65 -11.16
N TYR A 26 15.83 3.55 -11.20
CA TYR A 26 15.66 4.97 -10.87
C TYR A 26 15.51 5.88 -12.09
N GLU A 27 15.70 5.33 -13.29
CA GLU A 27 15.62 6.07 -14.57
C GLU A 27 14.37 5.70 -15.37
N THR A 28 13.77 4.54 -15.04
CA THR A 28 12.56 4.04 -15.70
C THR A 28 11.35 4.86 -15.26
N LYS A 29 10.65 5.48 -16.22
CA LYS A 29 9.37 6.16 -15.97
C LYS A 29 8.26 5.13 -15.75
N ALA A 30 8.01 4.80 -14.49
CA ALA A 30 6.90 3.95 -14.05
C ALA A 30 6.00 4.70 -13.08
N SER A 31 4.75 4.24 -12.93
CA SER A 31 3.86 4.74 -11.88
C SER A 31 4.48 4.48 -10.51
N PRO A 32 4.58 5.49 -9.63
CA PRO A 32 5.18 5.31 -8.32
C PRO A 32 4.30 4.44 -7.42
N LEU A 33 4.93 3.68 -6.53
CA LEU A 33 4.22 3.00 -5.46
C LEU A 33 3.62 4.03 -4.47
N PRO A 34 2.59 3.62 -3.70
CA PRO A 34 2.07 4.43 -2.60
C PRO A 34 3.21 4.86 -1.66
N LYS A 35 3.27 6.15 -1.34
CA LYS A 35 4.35 6.74 -0.54
C LYS A 35 4.10 6.68 0.95
N SER A 36 2.88 6.33 1.36
CA SER A 36 2.50 6.16 2.74
C SER A 36 1.69 4.88 2.92
N LEU A 37 1.68 4.36 4.15
CA LEU A 37 0.84 3.23 4.50
C LEU A 37 -0.65 3.55 4.33
N ARG A 38 -1.05 4.80 4.59
CA ARG A 38 -2.43 5.27 4.38
C ARG A 38 -2.82 5.20 2.91
N ASP A 39 -1.95 5.64 2.01
CA ASP A 39 -2.20 5.55 0.56
C ASP A 39 -2.27 4.09 0.09
N ALA A 40 -1.42 3.20 0.64
CA ALA A 40 -1.45 1.78 0.32
C ALA A 40 -2.74 1.09 0.79
N VAL A 41 -3.23 1.44 1.99
CA VAL A 41 -4.50 0.93 2.54
C VAL A 41 -5.69 1.44 1.73
N ALA A 42 -5.66 2.70 1.28
CA ALA A 42 -6.67 3.25 0.39
C ALA A 42 -6.68 2.51 -0.97
N ALA A 43 -5.50 2.31 -1.57
CA ALA A 43 -5.38 1.56 -2.82
C ALA A 43 -5.93 0.13 -2.71
N LEU A 44 -5.63 -0.57 -1.61
CA LEU A 44 -6.19 -1.91 -1.36
C LEU A 44 -7.72 -1.90 -1.22
N LYS A 45 -8.27 -0.88 -0.55
CA LYS A 45 -9.72 -0.77 -0.32
C LYS A 45 -10.49 -0.66 -1.63
N ASP A 46 -9.94 0.06 -2.60
CA ASP A 46 -10.56 0.36 -3.89
C ASP A 46 -10.19 -0.65 -5.00
N ASP A 47 -9.32 -1.63 -4.71
CA ASP A 47 -8.88 -2.61 -5.70
C ASP A 47 -9.95 -3.71 -5.93
N PRO A 48 -10.58 -3.77 -7.12
CA PRO A 48 -11.66 -4.71 -7.38
C PRO A 48 -11.17 -6.17 -7.44
N PHE A 49 -9.91 -6.41 -7.82
CA PHE A 49 -9.35 -7.75 -7.89
C PHE A 49 -9.19 -8.35 -6.49
N PHE A 50 -8.61 -7.60 -5.56
CA PHE A 50 -8.45 -8.09 -4.19
C PHE A 50 -9.79 -8.21 -3.46
N ARG A 51 -10.76 -7.34 -3.75
CA ARG A 51 -12.13 -7.47 -3.22
C ARG A 51 -12.83 -8.74 -3.71
N ASP A 52 -12.63 -9.13 -4.98
CA ASP A 52 -13.16 -10.38 -5.52
C ASP A 52 -12.46 -11.61 -4.91
N LYS A 53 -11.12 -11.63 -4.88
CA LYS A 53 -10.36 -12.81 -4.45
C LYS A 53 -10.36 -13.06 -2.94
N LEU A 54 -10.37 -12.01 -2.13
CA LEU A 54 -10.30 -12.11 -0.67
C LEU A 54 -11.68 -11.95 0.00
N GLY A 55 -12.65 -11.42 -0.74
CA GLY A 55 -13.97 -11.05 -0.23
C GLY A 55 -14.01 -9.58 0.21
N ALA A 56 -15.03 -8.87 -0.28
CA ALA A 56 -15.25 -7.45 -0.01
C ALA A 56 -15.31 -7.14 1.50
N GLU A 57 -16.04 -7.94 2.27
CA GLU A 57 -16.16 -7.76 3.73
C GLU A 57 -14.82 -7.91 4.45
N PHE A 58 -13.98 -8.85 4.00
CA PHE A 58 -12.65 -9.04 4.57
C PHE A 58 -11.75 -7.84 4.29
N VAL A 59 -11.76 -7.32 3.05
CA VAL A 59 -11.00 -6.13 2.67
C VAL A 59 -11.47 -4.90 3.46
N ASP A 60 -12.79 -4.73 3.61
CA ASP A 60 -13.36 -3.62 4.37
C ASP A 60 -12.99 -3.70 5.86
N TYR A 61 -13.05 -4.89 6.46
CA TYR A 61 -12.66 -5.10 7.85
C TYR A 61 -11.16 -4.86 8.09
N TYR A 62 -10.31 -5.43 7.22
CA TYR A 62 -8.86 -5.29 7.32
C TYR A 62 -8.41 -3.84 7.15
N THR A 63 -8.96 -3.13 6.15
CA THR A 63 -8.65 -1.72 5.92
C THR A 63 -9.14 -0.83 7.06
N HIS A 64 -10.27 -1.16 7.69
CA HIS A 64 -10.75 -0.46 8.88
C HIS A 64 -9.75 -0.55 10.06
N ILE A 65 -9.27 -1.77 10.37
CA ILE A 65 -8.26 -1.97 11.44
C ILE A 65 -6.98 -1.20 11.12
N LYS A 66 -6.48 -1.29 9.88
CA LYS A 66 -5.23 -0.63 9.50
C LYS A 66 -5.33 0.89 9.58
N ASN A 67 -6.48 1.47 9.23
CA ASN A 67 -6.70 2.90 9.40
C ASN A 67 -6.66 3.31 10.88
N ALA A 68 -7.29 2.53 11.78
CA ALA A 68 -7.22 2.81 13.21
C ALA A 68 -5.79 2.73 13.77
N GLU A 69 -4.98 1.76 13.30
CA GLU A 69 -3.57 1.66 13.67
C GLU A 69 -2.74 2.84 13.16
N ILE A 70 -2.98 3.27 11.92
CA ILE A 70 -2.33 4.45 11.31
C ILE A 70 -2.67 5.70 12.12
N ASP A 71 -3.96 5.90 12.42
CA ASP A 71 -4.42 7.08 13.16
C ASP A 71 -3.80 7.15 14.55
N ARG A 72 -3.69 6.00 15.23
CA ARG A 72 -2.97 5.92 16.51
C ARG A 72 -1.49 6.26 16.35
N CYS A 73 -0.80 5.69 15.37
CA CYS A 73 0.62 5.98 15.11
C CYS A 73 0.86 7.47 14.83
N LEU A 74 -0.02 8.11 14.06
CA LEU A 74 0.07 9.54 13.74
C LEU A 74 -0.35 10.45 14.90
N SER A 75 -0.99 9.91 15.94
CA SER A 75 -1.33 10.66 17.16
C SER A 75 -0.23 10.64 18.22
N GLU A 76 0.79 9.81 18.04
CA GLU A 76 1.94 9.73 18.93
C GLU A 76 3.00 10.75 18.54
N VAL A 77 3.44 11.57 19.49
CA VAL A 77 4.58 12.48 19.30
C VAL A 77 5.86 11.68 19.39
N THR A 78 6.67 11.75 18.34
CA THR A 78 7.92 11.01 18.24
C THR A 78 9.09 11.77 18.88
N ASP A 79 10.12 11.05 19.31
CA ASP A 79 11.36 11.65 19.85
C ASP A 79 12.13 12.50 18.83
N TRP A 80 11.85 12.33 17.54
CA TRP A 80 12.41 13.20 16.50
C TRP A 80 11.71 14.57 16.52
N GLU A 81 10.37 14.60 16.62
CA GLU A 81 9.59 15.84 16.70
C GLU A 81 9.93 16.64 17.96
N HIS A 82 10.14 15.97 19.10
CA HIS A 82 10.66 16.64 20.29
C HIS A 82 12.04 17.26 20.03
N ARG A 83 13.00 16.55 19.42
CA ARG A 83 14.33 17.13 19.17
C ARG A 83 14.32 18.31 18.20
N GLU A 84 13.47 18.27 17.19
CA GLU A 84 13.41 19.32 16.17
C GLU A 84 12.74 20.60 16.69
N TYR A 85 11.68 20.47 17.51
CA TYR A 85 10.85 21.60 17.88
C TYR A 85 11.02 22.09 19.32
N PHE A 86 11.58 21.29 20.24
CA PHE A 86 11.63 21.64 21.68
C PHE A 86 12.65 22.74 22.01
N GLU A 87 13.65 22.98 21.17
CA GLU A 87 14.57 24.12 21.31
C GLU A 87 14.17 25.34 20.47
N MET A 88 13.20 25.16 19.56
CA MET A 88 12.80 26.17 18.57
C MET A 88 11.59 27.01 19.04
N PHE A 89 10.90 26.56 20.09
CA PHE A 89 9.78 27.23 20.77
C PHE A 89 9.96 27.17 22.29
#